data_AF-A0A959NG28-F1
#
_entry.id   AF-A0A959NG28-F1
#
_cell.length_a   1.000
_cell.length_b   1.000
_cell.length_c   1.000
_cell.angle_alpha   90.00
_cell.angle_beta   90.00
_cell.angle_gamma   90.00
#
_symmetry.space_group_name_H-M   'P 1'
#
loop_
_entity.id
_entity.type
_entity.pdbx_description
1 polymer ?
#
loop_
_entity_poly.entity_id
_entity_poly.type
_entity_poly.pdbx_seq_one_letter_code
_entity_poly.pdbx_strand_id
1 'polypeptide(L)'
;MLRRYKIPKTILWVVSLLGIFLLIFTIFRVITCIVFKPSNLRFGDVFPSFLMGIRYDLRWIAFMLLPIVLFSMIRRLSPFYSPRNKKWWTWYLAITTFVVFVFFAAGFGSFSYNQTPLDAGAMNFTEDFSISWKMIQQTYPLFWMLLGLITAVLFFRWMYHRSHWQVSSRTDGLAIPY
;
A
#
# COMPACT_ATOMS: atom_id res chain seq x y z
N MET A 1 -9.92 13.79 18.00
CA MET A 1 -8.87 14.35 18.86
C MET A 1 -7.96 15.35 18.13
N LEU A 2 -7.31 14.97 17.02
CA LEU A 2 -6.34 15.82 16.29
C LEU A 2 -6.88 17.15 15.71
N ARG A 3 -8.19 17.25 15.42
CA ARG A 3 -8.80 18.46 14.81
C ARG A 3 -8.87 19.67 15.74
N ARG A 4 -8.87 19.46 17.05
CA ARG A 4 -8.94 20.54 18.06
C ARG A 4 -7.71 21.45 17.99
N TYR A 5 -6.60 20.94 17.49
CA TYR A 5 -5.30 21.63 17.41
C TYR A 5 -5.06 22.36 16.08
N LYS A 6 -6.09 22.55 15.23
CA LYS A 6 -5.97 23.20 13.90
C LYS A 6 -4.85 22.62 13.02
N ILE A 7 -4.63 21.31 13.10
CA ILE A 7 -3.61 20.60 12.33
C ILE A 7 -3.93 20.71 10.82
N PRO A 8 -2.92 20.95 9.96
CA PRO A 8 -3.11 21.07 8.50
C PRO A 8 -3.92 19.93 7.89
N LYS A 9 -4.79 20.23 6.92
CA LYS A 9 -5.66 19.23 6.25
C LYS A 9 -4.83 18.09 5.66
N THR A 10 -3.68 18.41 5.09
CA THR A 10 -2.71 17.42 4.57
C THR A 10 -2.31 16.40 5.63
N ILE A 11 -1.94 16.82 6.85
CA ILE A 11 -1.50 15.90 7.91
C ILE A 11 -2.64 15.01 8.40
N LEU A 12 -3.86 15.57 8.52
CA LEU A 12 -5.05 14.77 8.86
C LEU A 12 -5.31 13.67 7.81
N TRP A 13 -5.11 13.99 6.53
CA TRP A 13 -5.25 13.02 5.45
C TRP A 13 -4.15 11.96 5.47
N VAL A 14 -2.89 12.36 5.65
CA VAL A 14 -1.73 11.45 5.74
C VAL A 14 -1.88 10.47 6.91
N VAL A 15 -2.33 10.92 8.08
CA VAL A 15 -2.59 10.03 9.23
C VAL A 15 -3.70 9.03 8.91
N SER A 16 -4.76 9.46 8.21
CA SER A 16 -5.80 8.53 7.76
C SER A 16 -5.27 7.50 6.77
N LEU A 17 -4.41 7.91 5.83
CA LEU A 17 -3.79 7.02 4.85
C LEU A 17 -2.84 6.02 5.52
N LEU A 18 -2.05 6.47 6.50
CA LEU A 18 -1.16 5.62 7.29
C LEU A 18 -1.94 4.48 7.95
N GLY A 19 -3.07 4.80 8.61
CA GLY A 19 -3.92 3.79 9.22
C GLY A 19 -4.48 2.77 8.22
N ILE A 20 -4.88 3.24 7.04
CA ILE A 20 -5.38 2.37 5.96
C ILE A 20 -4.29 1.43 5.44
N PHE A 21 -3.11 1.97 5.08
CA PHE A 21 -2.02 1.14 4.59
C PHE A 21 -1.54 0.15 5.65
N LEU A 22 -1.44 0.57 6.91
CA LEU A 22 -1.04 -0.31 8.01
C LEU A 22 -2.01 -1.48 8.16
N LEU A 23 -3.32 -1.20 8.08
CA LEU A 23 -4.36 -2.22 8.10
C LEU A 23 -4.21 -3.21 6.94
N ILE A 24 -3.99 -2.71 5.72
CA ILE A 24 -3.84 -3.58 4.53
C ILE A 24 -2.60 -4.46 4.64
N PHE A 25 -1.45 -3.88 5.03
CA PHE A 25 -0.19 -4.61 5.17
C PHE A 25 -0.30 -5.67 6.27
N THR A 26 -0.98 -5.33 7.36
CA THR A 26 -1.24 -6.26 8.46
C THR A 26 -2.16 -7.39 8.02
N ILE A 27 -3.25 -7.11 7.30
CA ILE A 27 -4.14 -8.13 6.76
C ILE A 27 -3.38 -9.06 5.82
N PHE A 28 -2.61 -8.50 4.88
CA PHE A 28 -1.78 -9.28 3.97
C PHE A 28 -0.85 -10.23 4.75
N ARG A 29 -0.13 -9.72 5.76
CA ARG A 29 0.75 -10.55 6.59
C ARG A 29 0.01 -11.63 7.36
N VAL A 30 -1.15 -11.32 7.93
CA VAL A 30 -1.98 -12.31 8.64
C VAL A 30 -2.41 -13.42 7.67
N ILE A 31 -2.86 -13.07 6.47
CA ILE A 31 -3.21 -14.05 5.42
C ILE A 31 -1.99 -14.91 5.06
N THR A 32 -0.83 -14.31 4.78
CA THR A 32 0.41 -15.05 4.48
C THR A 32 0.78 -16.00 5.62
N CYS A 33 0.65 -15.55 6.87
CA CYS A 33 0.93 -16.39 8.03
C CYS A 33 -0.06 -17.56 8.11
N ILE A 34 -1.36 -17.33 7.97
CA ILE A 34 -2.36 -18.41 8.05
C ILE A 34 -2.14 -19.46 6.95
N VAL A 35 -1.81 -19.02 5.73
CA VAL A 35 -1.66 -19.91 4.57
C VAL A 35 -0.33 -20.69 4.61
N PHE A 36 0.78 -20.05 4.97
CA PHE A 36 2.11 -20.62 4.81
C PHE A 36 2.83 -20.96 6.12
N LYS A 37 2.22 -20.76 7.29
CA LYS A 37 2.85 -21.11 8.57
C LYS A 37 3.08 -22.62 8.65
N PRO A 38 4.32 -23.07 8.93
CA PRO A 38 4.63 -24.47 9.21
C PRO A 38 3.79 -25.04 10.38
N SER A 39 3.45 -26.33 10.31
CA SER A 39 2.63 -27.02 11.33
C SER A 39 3.34 -27.17 12.68
N ASN A 40 4.66 -27.17 12.70
CA ASN A 40 5.50 -27.32 13.89
C ASN A 40 5.62 -26.04 14.75
N LEU A 41 5.17 -24.88 14.27
CA LEU A 41 5.26 -23.61 14.99
C LEU A 41 3.92 -23.24 15.66
N ARG A 42 3.96 -22.83 16.93
CA ARG A 42 2.75 -22.28 17.60
C ARG A 42 2.58 -20.81 17.22
N PHE A 43 1.33 -20.33 17.23
CA PHE A 43 1.04 -18.92 16.94
C PHE A 43 1.73 -17.94 17.90
N GLY A 44 1.95 -18.34 19.16
CA GLY A 44 2.69 -17.54 20.14
C GLY A 44 4.14 -17.27 19.71
N ASP A 45 4.78 -18.24 19.06
CA ASP A 45 6.19 -18.14 18.63
C ASP A 45 6.37 -17.18 17.45
N VAL A 46 5.30 -16.92 16.69
CA VAL A 46 5.31 -16.02 15.52
C VAL A 46 5.08 -14.56 15.92
N PHE A 47 4.58 -14.30 17.13
CA PHE A 47 4.23 -12.95 17.59
C PHE A 47 5.40 -11.94 17.52
N PRO A 48 6.64 -12.28 17.92
CA PRO A 48 7.78 -11.37 17.76
C PRO A 48 8.04 -10.98 16.30
N SER A 49 7.84 -11.92 15.36
CA SER A 49 7.99 -11.68 13.92
C SER A 49 6.93 -10.73 13.39
N PHE A 50 5.70 -10.77 13.92
CA PHE A 50 4.67 -9.77 13.59
C PHE A 50 5.06 -8.38 14.06
N LEU A 51 5.65 -8.25 15.25
CA LEU A 51 6.09 -6.96 15.79
C LEU A 51 7.23 -6.36 14.96
N MET A 52 8.21 -7.18 14.57
CA MET A 52 9.24 -6.75 13.61
C MET A 52 8.63 -6.36 12.27
N GLY A 53 7.69 -7.16 11.77
CA GLY A 53 6.99 -6.89 10.54
C GLY A 53 6.28 -5.53 10.53
N ILE A 54 5.54 -5.18 11.60
CA ILE A 54 4.86 -3.89 11.71
C ILE A 54 5.86 -2.73 11.65
N ARG A 55 7.06 -2.88 12.24
CA ARG A 55 8.12 -1.87 12.13
C ARG A 55 8.60 -1.69 10.69
N TYR A 56 8.74 -2.77 9.93
CA TYR A 56 9.09 -2.70 8.51
C TYR A 56 7.97 -2.06 7.69
N ASP A 57 6.71 -2.42 7.95
CA ASP A 57 5.56 -1.85 7.25
C ASP A 57 5.48 -0.35 7.46
N LEU A 58 5.61 0.10 8.71
CA LEU A 58 5.62 1.53 9.03
C LEU A 58 6.72 2.29 8.30
N ARG A 59 7.91 1.71 8.14
CA ARG A 59 8.99 2.32 7.33
C ARG A 59 8.57 2.47 5.86
N TRP A 60 8.05 1.40 5.26
CA TRP A 60 7.59 1.43 3.86
C TRP A 60 6.44 2.42 3.65
N ILE A 61 5.44 2.40 4.54
CA ILE A 61 4.31 3.34 4.49
C ILE A 61 4.80 4.77 4.67
N ALA A 62 5.75 5.00 5.58
CA ALA A 62 6.38 6.31 5.74
C ALA A 62 7.07 6.76 4.44
N PHE A 63 7.84 5.89 3.78
CA PHE A 63 8.44 6.23 2.47
C PHE A 63 7.40 6.59 1.41
N MET A 64 6.24 5.92 1.38
CA MET A 64 5.15 6.22 0.43
C MET A 64 4.45 7.54 0.73
N LEU A 65 4.30 7.89 2.02
CA LEU A 65 3.57 9.10 2.42
C LEU A 65 4.50 10.32 2.56
N LEU A 66 5.81 10.12 2.70
CA LEU A 66 6.79 11.17 2.89
C LEU A 66 6.77 12.23 1.76
N PRO A 67 6.71 11.87 0.46
CA PRO A 67 6.62 12.87 -0.59
C PRO A 67 5.40 13.79 -0.43
N ILE A 68 4.24 13.25 -0.04
CA ILE A 68 3.04 14.05 0.19
C ILE A 68 3.30 15.09 1.29
N VAL A 69 3.92 14.68 2.39
CA VAL A 69 4.24 15.59 3.51
C VAL A 69 5.24 16.66 3.08
N LEU A 70 6.37 16.27 2.47
CA LEU A 70 7.44 17.18 2.07
C LEU A 70 6.97 18.22 1.05
N PHE A 71 6.32 17.78 -0.03
CA PHE A 71 5.87 18.70 -1.06
C PHE A 71 4.72 19.59 -0.58
N SER A 72 3.89 19.12 0.35
CA SER A 72 2.80 19.93 0.91
C SER A 72 3.28 21.05 1.85
N MET A 73 4.56 21.07 2.24
CA MET A 73 5.16 22.25 2.90
C MET A 73 5.08 23.49 2.00
N ILE A 74 5.12 23.29 0.67
CA ILE A 74 4.86 24.33 -0.33
C ILE A 74 3.35 24.35 -0.62
N ARG A 75 2.66 25.42 -0.20
CA ARG A 75 1.21 25.59 -0.35
C ARG A 75 0.68 25.20 -1.73
N ARG A 76 1.37 25.62 -2.80
CA ARG A 76 0.96 25.39 -4.20
C ARG A 76 1.00 23.93 -4.62
N LEU A 77 1.67 23.05 -3.87
CA LEU A 77 1.79 21.62 -4.15
C LEU A 77 0.94 20.75 -3.22
N SER A 78 0.29 21.34 -2.20
CA SER A 78 -0.59 20.57 -1.30
C SER A 78 -1.76 19.91 -2.05
N PRO A 79 -2.17 18.68 -1.66
CA PRO A 79 -3.36 18.01 -2.21
C PRO A 79 -4.67 18.75 -1.95
N PHE A 80 -4.69 19.72 -1.03
CA PHE A 80 -5.86 20.53 -0.68
C PHE A 80 -5.84 21.94 -1.30
N TYR A 81 -4.83 22.27 -2.10
CA TYR A 81 -4.73 23.59 -2.72
C TYR A 81 -5.57 23.76 -4.00
N SER A 82 -5.59 22.74 -4.88
CA SER A 82 -6.32 22.81 -6.16
C SER A 82 -6.88 21.45 -6.61
N PRO A 83 -7.92 21.41 -7.45
CA PRO A 83 -8.43 20.16 -8.05
C PRO A 83 -7.37 19.41 -8.87
N ARG A 84 -6.46 20.15 -9.51
CA ARG A 84 -5.33 19.57 -10.23
C ARG A 84 -4.42 18.83 -9.26
N ASN A 85 -3.98 19.45 -8.18
CA ASN A 85 -3.11 18.80 -7.19
C ASN A 85 -3.75 17.56 -6.59
N LYS A 86 -5.05 17.63 -6.25
CA LYS A 86 -5.81 16.47 -5.80
C LYS A 86 -5.69 15.32 -6.80
N LYS A 87 -5.93 15.57 -8.09
CA LYS A 87 -5.81 14.56 -9.15
C LYS A 87 -4.41 13.96 -9.20
N TRP A 88 -3.36 14.79 -9.21
CA TRP A 88 -1.97 14.34 -9.23
C TRP A 88 -1.63 13.44 -8.04
N TRP A 89 -1.95 13.87 -6.82
CA TRP A 89 -1.68 13.09 -5.61
C TRP A 89 -2.49 11.80 -5.51
N THR A 90 -3.74 11.81 -5.98
CA THR A 90 -4.54 10.57 -6.04
C THR A 90 -3.98 9.57 -7.05
N TRP A 91 -3.41 10.03 -8.18
CA TRP A 91 -2.75 9.16 -9.14
C TRP A 91 -1.42 8.62 -8.61
N TYR A 92 -0.63 9.47 -7.95
CA TYR A 92 0.58 9.03 -7.25
C TYR A 92 0.26 7.88 -6.28
N LEU A 93 -0.72 8.08 -5.39
CA LEU A 93 -1.15 7.04 -4.45
C LEU A 93 -1.66 5.78 -5.16
N ALA A 94 -2.42 5.91 -6.25
CA ALA A 94 -2.91 4.77 -7.02
C ALA A 94 -1.75 3.97 -7.64
N ILE A 95 -0.77 4.64 -8.25
CA ILE A 95 0.40 3.98 -8.86
C ILE A 95 1.26 3.31 -7.78
N THR A 96 1.55 4.01 -6.67
CA THR A 96 2.29 3.43 -5.55
C THR A 96 1.59 2.20 -4.98
N THR A 97 0.26 2.26 -4.82
CA THR A 97 -0.53 1.11 -4.34
C THR A 97 -0.49 -0.05 -5.32
N PHE A 98 -0.58 0.23 -6.62
CA PHE A 98 -0.46 -0.78 -7.67
C PHE A 98 0.90 -1.50 -7.58
N VAL A 99 2.00 -0.75 -7.50
CA VAL A 99 3.35 -1.33 -7.37
C VAL A 99 3.44 -2.22 -6.13
N VAL A 100 2.97 -1.74 -4.98
CA VAL A 100 2.94 -2.54 -3.75
C VAL A 100 2.15 -3.84 -3.93
N PHE A 101 1.00 -3.77 -4.60
CA PHE A 101 0.15 -4.94 -4.78
C PHE A 101 0.76 -5.95 -5.75
N VAL A 102 1.50 -5.50 -6.75
CA VAL A 102 2.31 -6.39 -7.61
C VAL A 102 3.34 -7.12 -6.76
N PHE A 103 4.08 -6.43 -5.88
CA PHE A 103 5.04 -7.07 -4.99
C PHE A 103 4.39 -7.99 -3.94
N PHE A 104 3.19 -7.66 -3.45
CA PHE A 104 2.43 -8.54 -2.57
C PHE A 104 2.00 -9.81 -3.29
N ALA A 105 1.48 -9.70 -4.51
CA ALA A 105 1.10 -10.85 -5.33
C ALA A 105 2.32 -11.71 -5.69
N ALA A 106 3.42 -11.09 -6.12
CA ALA A 106 4.67 -11.79 -6.44
C ALA A 106 5.27 -12.48 -5.20
N GLY A 107 5.27 -11.80 -4.06
CA GLY A 107 5.72 -12.37 -2.78
C GLY A 107 4.87 -13.55 -2.34
N PHE A 108 3.54 -13.44 -2.46
CA PHE A 108 2.62 -14.54 -2.17
C PHE A 108 2.84 -15.74 -3.12
N GLY A 109 3.06 -15.48 -4.41
CA GLY A 109 3.42 -16.50 -5.39
C GLY A 109 4.75 -17.20 -5.06
N SER A 110 5.77 -16.42 -4.68
CA SER A 110 7.07 -16.96 -4.25
C SER A 110 6.93 -17.86 -3.03
N PHE A 111 6.15 -17.47 -2.01
CA PHE A 111 5.86 -18.36 -0.88
C PHE A 111 5.13 -19.63 -1.30
N SER A 112 4.19 -19.54 -2.24
CA SER A 112 3.44 -20.70 -2.73
C SER A 112 4.30 -21.71 -3.48
N TYR A 113 5.32 -21.25 -4.22
CA TYR A 113 6.12 -22.09 -5.09
C TYR A 113 7.48 -22.45 -4.49
N ASN A 114 8.19 -21.46 -3.96
CA ASN A 114 9.56 -21.59 -3.44
C ASN A 114 9.63 -21.76 -1.92
N GLN A 115 8.51 -21.53 -1.20
CA GLN A 115 8.49 -21.44 0.27
C GLN A 115 9.45 -20.40 0.86
N THR A 116 9.90 -19.45 0.04
CA THR A 116 10.80 -18.36 0.42
C THR A 116 10.22 -17.00 0.05
N PRO A 117 10.58 -15.94 0.79
CA PRO A 117 10.25 -14.57 0.39
C PRO A 117 10.83 -14.24 -0.99
N LEU A 118 10.19 -13.31 -1.69
CA LEU A 118 10.71 -12.77 -2.95
C LEU A 118 12.05 -12.05 -2.70
N ASP A 119 13.10 -12.48 -3.40
CA ASP A 119 14.45 -11.95 -3.26
C ASP A 119 15.08 -11.58 -4.61
N ALA A 120 16.33 -11.11 -4.59
CA ALA A 120 17.07 -10.75 -5.80
C ALA A 120 17.38 -11.98 -6.69
N GLY A 121 17.29 -13.19 -6.16
CA GLY A 121 17.40 -14.43 -6.94
C GLY A 121 16.32 -14.53 -8.02
N ALA A 122 15.16 -13.90 -7.79
CA ALA A 122 14.12 -13.77 -8.80
C ALA A 122 14.59 -13.05 -10.09
N MET A 123 15.60 -12.18 -10.01
CA MET A 123 16.14 -11.47 -11.16
C MET A 123 16.97 -12.37 -12.09
N ASN A 124 17.50 -13.48 -11.60
CA ASN A 124 18.23 -14.44 -12.45
C ASN A 124 17.31 -15.07 -13.50
N PHE A 125 16.00 -15.17 -13.24
CA PHE A 125 15.01 -15.67 -14.20
C PHE A 125 14.67 -14.66 -15.32
N THR A 126 15.23 -13.44 -15.28
CA THR A 126 15.04 -12.43 -16.34
C THR A 126 15.92 -12.69 -17.56
N GLU A 127 17.00 -13.45 -17.42
CA GLU A 127 17.89 -13.84 -18.53
C GLU A 127 17.12 -14.68 -19.57
N ASP A 128 16.18 -15.52 -19.11
CA ASP A 128 15.29 -16.34 -19.95
C ASP A 128 13.82 -15.90 -19.87
N PHE A 129 13.56 -14.60 -20.04
CA PHE A 129 12.23 -14.00 -19.90
C PHE A 129 11.12 -14.73 -20.69
N SER A 130 11.42 -15.19 -21.91
CA SER A 130 10.45 -15.90 -22.76
C SER A 130 9.98 -17.23 -22.15
N ILE A 131 10.89 -17.98 -21.53
CA ILE A 131 10.60 -19.26 -20.90
C ILE A 131 9.85 -19.02 -19.59
N SER A 132 10.35 -18.11 -18.76
CA SER A 132 9.71 -17.69 -17.50
C SER A 132 8.28 -17.18 -17.72
N TRP A 133 8.04 -16.38 -18.77
CA TRP A 133 6.71 -15.88 -19.10
C TRP A 133 5.72 -17.01 -19.44
N LYS A 134 6.14 -17.99 -20.25
CA LYS A 134 5.32 -19.17 -20.57
C LYS A 134 4.98 -19.98 -19.32
N MET A 135 5.95 -20.16 -18.41
CA MET A 135 5.72 -20.89 -17.16
C MET A 135 4.68 -20.21 -16.28
N ILE A 136 4.73 -18.88 -16.14
CA ILE A 136 3.74 -18.13 -15.35
C ILE A 136 2.34 -18.28 -15.97
N GLN A 137 2.22 -18.17 -17.30
CA GLN A 137 0.94 -18.33 -17.99
C GLN A 137 0.31 -19.72 -17.84
N GLN A 138 1.13 -20.76 -17.77
CA GLN A 138 0.67 -22.14 -17.59
C GLN A 138 0.33 -22.46 -16.12
N THR A 139 1.06 -21.86 -15.17
CA THR A 139 0.94 -22.19 -13.75
C THR A 139 -0.11 -21.35 -13.03
N TYR A 140 -0.26 -20.08 -13.42
CA TYR A 140 -1.11 -19.13 -12.72
C TYR A 140 -2.22 -18.57 -13.61
N PRO A 141 -3.43 -18.37 -13.07
CA PRO A 141 -4.52 -17.74 -13.79
C PRO A 141 -4.28 -16.22 -13.94
N LEU A 142 -3.35 -15.80 -14.81
CA LEU A 142 -2.94 -14.39 -14.96
C LEU A 142 -4.11 -13.46 -15.20
N PHE A 143 -5.08 -13.88 -16.03
CA PHE A 143 -6.24 -13.05 -16.34
C PHE A 143 -6.99 -12.63 -15.06
N TRP A 144 -7.25 -13.59 -14.17
CA TRP A 144 -7.94 -13.33 -12.90
C TRP A 144 -7.08 -12.54 -11.92
N MET A 145 -5.77 -12.78 -11.89
CA MET A 145 -4.84 -11.99 -11.07
C MET A 145 -4.78 -10.52 -11.52
N LEU A 146 -4.64 -10.28 -12.82
CA LEU A 146 -4.61 -8.93 -13.40
C LEU A 146 -5.95 -8.21 -13.21
N LEU A 147 -7.07 -8.91 -13.40
CA LEU A 147 -8.40 -8.36 -13.15
C LEU A 147 -8.59 -8.01 -11.67
N GLY A 148 -8.18 -8.89 -10.76
CA GLY A 148 -8.17 -8.62 -9.31
C GLY A 148 -7.31 -7.41 -8.95
N LEU A 149 -6.14 -7.28 -9.57
CA LEU A 149 -5.24 -6.14 -9.36
C LEU A 149 -5.84 -4.82 -9.88
N ILE A 150 -6.41 -4.82 -11.08
CA ILE A 150 -7.06 -3.63 -11.66
C ILE A 150 -8.27 -3.20 -10.82
N THR A 151 -9.13 -4.15 -10.45
CA THR A 151 -10.30 -3.87 -9.59
C THR A 151 -9.88 -3.32 -8.24
N ALA A 152 -8.84 -3.87 -7.62
CA ALA A 152 -8.26 -3.33 -6.40
C ALA A 152 -7.76 -1.89 -6.59
N VAL A 153 -6.99 -1.59 -7.63
CA VAL A 153 -6.51 -0.21 -7.89
C VAL A 153 -7.66 0.77 -8.08
N LEU A 154 -8.70 0.38 -8.82
CA LEU A 154 -9.88 1.23 -9.01
C LEU A 154 -10.62 1.48 -7.70
N PHE A 155 -10.77 0.45 -6.87
CA PHE A 155 -11.33 0.57 -5.52
C PHE A 155 -10.50 1.52 -4.64
N PHE A 156 -9.17 1.37 -4.63
CA PHE A 156 -8.27 2.24 -3.88
C PHE A 156 -8.31 3.69 -4.38
N ARG A 157 -8.37 3.90 -5.69
CA ARG A 157 -8.54 5.24 -6.27
C ARG A 157 -9.84 5.90 -5.80
N TRP A 158 -10.94 5.16 -5.81
CA TRP A 158 -12.22 5.62 -5.27
C TRP A 158 -12.13 5.93 -3.78
N MET A 159 -11.49 5.06 -3.00
CA MET A 159 -11.28 5.23 -1.57
C MET A 159 -10.44 6.47 -1.25
N TYR A 160 -9.36 6.75 -2.00
CA TYR A 160 -8.56 7.97 -1.84
C TYR A 160 -9.38 9.22 -2.13
N HIS A 161 -10.19 9.19 -3.18
CA HIS A 161 -11.12 10.28 -3.49
C HIS A 161 -12.13 10.51 -2.37
N ARG A 162 -12.68 9.42 -1.80
CA ARG A 162 -13.62 9.46 -0.67
C ARG A 162 -12.95 10.00 0.60
N SER A 163 -11.75 9.54 0.93
CA SER A 163 -10.97 9.98 2.09
C SER A 163 -10.64 11.47 2.01
N HIS A 164 -10.18 11.95 0.86
CA HIS A 164 -9.92 13.37 0.62
C HIS A 164 -11.18 14.22 0.84
N TRP A 165 -12.33 13.77 0.30
CA TRP A 165 -13.61 14.46 0.48
C TRP A 165 -14.07 14.48 1.94
N GLN A 166 -13.89 13.38 2.69
CA GLN A 166 -14.18 13.33 4.12
C GLN A 166 -13.33 14.31 4.94
N VAL A 167 -12.06 14.51 4.58
CA VAL A 167 -11.21 15.50 5.25
C VAL A 167 -11.66 16.92 4.91
N SER A 168 -11.98 17.21 3.64
CA SER A 168 -12.50 18.53 3.24
C SER A 168 -13.78 18.88 3.98
N SER A 169 -14.82 18.06 3.85
CA SER A 169 -16.15 18.35 4.43
C SER A 169 -16.14 18.52 5.95
N ARG A 170 -15.20 17.86 6.64
CA ARG A 170 -15.05 17.94 8.09
C ARG A 170 -14.14 19.08 8.57
N THR A 171 -13.47 19.78 7.67
CA THR A 171 -12.54 20.89 7.97
C THR A 171 -12.96 22.21 7.33
N ASP A 172 -13.92 22.19 6.41
CA ASP A 172 -14.50 23.37 5.79
C ASP A 172 -15.24 24.22 6.84
N GLY A 173 -15.01 25.53 6.83
CA GLY A 173 -15.55 26.47 7.83
C GLY A 173 -14.75 26.59 9.14
N LEU A 174 -13.73 25.76 9.38
CA LEU A 174 -12.97 25.75 10.65
C LEU A 174 -11.65 26.57 10.64
N ALA A 175 -11.41 27.35 9.58
CA ALA A 175 -10.18 28.14 9.36
C ALA A 175 -8.87 27.32 9.51
N ILE A 176 -8.92 26.02 9.18
CA ILE A 176 -7.77 25.10 9.25
C ILE A 176 -6.92 25.27 7.98
N PRO A 177 -5.59 25.43 8.10
CA PRO A 177 -4.69 25.54 6.94
C PRO A 177 -4.63 24.25 6.10
N TYR A 178 -4.24 24.41 4.83
CA TYR A 178 -4.13 23.38 3.79
C TYR A 178 -3.25 22.17 4.16
#